data_AF-A0A7V8K7A3-F1
#
_entry.id   AF-A0A7V8K7A3-F1
#
_cell.length_a   1.000
_cell.length_b   1.000
_cell.length_c   1.000
_cell.angle_alpha   90.00
_cell.angle_beta   90.00
_cell.angle_gamma   90.00
#
_symmetry.space_group_name_H-M   'P 1'
#
loop_
_entity.id
_entity.type
_entity.pdbx_description
1 polymer ?
#
loop_
_entity_poly.entity_id
_entity_poly.type
_entity_poly.pdbx_seq_one_letter_code
_entity_poly.pdbx_strand_id
1 'polypeptide(L)'
;MNTKTLALCLLLGLVASGCARREADDDAIAEETGIPAAQEQAPAPPKEVAALKVEVTLSPAAEQKLKASGESVRVEVVYGGDPAPEATLTPNELGMIELGKKVFELDGSGVVEVPESAVDRSRLDQIVGQPQVMVNTTSGRKSTPENLLACAFYWDTLGTAGHDGIAVPCKLLTEAKGG
;
A
#
# COMPACT_ATOMS: atom_id res chain seq x y z
N MET A 1 -10.42 -22.23 -77.63
CA MET A 1 -10.09 -23.64 -77.30
C MET A 1 -10.57 -23.87 -75.87
N ASN A 2 -11.85 -24.19 -75.73
CA ASN A 2 -12.41 -25.53 -75.44
C ASN A 2 -12.29 -25.88 -73.95
N THR A 3 -13.29 -25.63 -73.10
CA THR A 3 -14.61 -26.31 -72.90
C THR A 3 -14.53 -27.73 -72.32
N LYS A 4 -15.30 -27.89 -71.21
CA LYS A 4 -16.14 -29.01 -70.75
C LYS A 4 -15.79 -29.52 -69.34
N THR A 5 -16.70 -29.82 -68.40
CA THR A 5 -18.18 -29.79 -68.30
C THR A 5 -18.59 -30.32 -66.90
N LEU A 6 -19.62 -29.69 -66.28
CA LEU A 6 -20.68 -30.14 -65.32
C LEU A 6 -20.36 -31.12 -64.15
N ALA A 7 -21.03 -31.10 -62.99
CA ALA A 7 -22.45 -30.89 -62.66
C ALA A 7 -22.60 -30.36 -61.21
N LEU A 8 -23.40 -29.32 -60.92
CA LEU A 8 -24.86 -29.27 -60.70
C LEU A 8 -25.34 -30.03 -59.46
N CYS A 9 -25.75 -29.31 -58.41
CA CYS A 9 -27.13 -29.35 -57.89
C CYS A 9 -27.40 -28.27 -56.81
N LEU A 10 -28.41 -27.46 -57.13
CA LEU A 10 -29.15 -26.48 -56.35
C LEU A 10 -29.66 -27.03 -54.99
N LEU A 11 -29.78 -26.17 -53.96
CA LEU A 11 -31.07 -25.61 -53.50
C LEU A 11 -30.92 -24.60 -52.35
N LEU A 12 -31.70 -23.52 -52.47
CA LEU A 12 -31.86 -22.40 -51.55
C LEU A 12 -32.62 -22.78 -50.27
N GLY A 13 -32.45 -21.97 -49.21
CA GLY A 13 -33.42 -21.89 -48.11
C GLY A 13 -33.03 -20.91 -46.99
N LEU A 14 -33.17 -19.61 -47.21
CA LEU A 14 -33.23 -18.59 -46.16
C LEU A 14 -34.66 -18.52 -45.62
N VAL A 15 -34.86 -18.78 -44.32
CA VAL A 15 -36.06 -18.35 -43.59
C VAL A 15 -35.66 -17.84 -42.21
N ALA A 16 -35.80 -16.54 -42.01
CA ALA A 16 -35.81 -15.90 -40.70
C ALA A 16 -37.16 -16.16 -40.03
N SER A 17 -37.17 -16.56 -38.76
CA SER A 17 -38.34 -16.44 -37.87
C SER A 17 -37.83 -16.46 -36.43
N GLY A 18 -37.97 -15.32 -35.76
CA GLY A 18 -37.77 -15.23 -34.31
C GLY A 18 -38.84 -16.00 -33.56
N CYS A 19 -38.45 -16.58 -32.43
CA CYS A 19 -39.33 -16.97 -31.34
C CYS A 19 -38.66 -16.42 -30.07
N ALA A 20 -39.15 -15.30 -29.53
CA ALA A 20 -40.29 -15.23 -28.62
C ALA A 20 -39.93 -15.82 -27.24
N ARG A 21 -39.81 -14.90 -26.26
CA ARG A 21 -39.92 -15.16 -24.82
C ARG A 21 -41.06 -16.15 -24.55
N ARG A 22 -40.79 -17.14 -23.71
CA ARG A 22 -41.81 -17.89 -22.99
C ARG A 22 -41.42 -17.88 -21.51
N GLU A 23 -42.10 -17.03 -20.75
CA GLU A 23 -42.23 -17.20 -19.31
C GLU A 23 -43.26 -18.32 -19.07
N ALA A 24 -42.88 -19.30 -18.27
CA ALA A 24 -43.80 -20.16 -17.53
C ALA A 24 -43.04 -20.62 -16.27
N ASP A 25 -43.60 -20.24 -15.13
CA ASP A 25 -43.16 -20.52 -13.76
C ASP A 25 -43.17 -22.01 -13.39
N ASP A 26 -42.30 -22.27 -12.41
CA ASP A 26 -42.34 -23.21 -11.30
C ASP A 26 -42.06 -24.72 -11.46
N ASP A 27 -41.34 -25.17 -10.42
CA ASP A 27 -41.04 -26.53 -9.97
C ASP A 27 -40.04 -27.39 -10.76
N ALA A 28 -38.75 -27.10 -10.54
CA ALA A 28 -37.77 -28.11 -10.12
C ALA A 28 -36.48 -27.42 -9.64
N ILE A 29 -36.41 -27.10 -8.33
CA ILE A 29 -35.13 -26.86 -7.66
C ILE A 29 -34.41 -28.20 -7.60
N ALA A 30 -33.62 -28.50 -8.62
CA ALA A 30 -32.48 -29.40 -8.48
C ALA A 30 -31.34 -28.57 -7.91
N GLU A 31 -31.15 -28.69 -6.59
CA GLU A 31 -29.95 -28.24 -5.90
C GLU A 31 -28.73 -28.92 -6.54
N GLU A 32 -28.10 -28.26 -7.52
CA GLU A 32 -26.66 -28.42 -7.71
C GLU A 32 -25.98 -27.79 -6.50
N THR A 33 -25.87 -28.57 -5.43
CA THR A 33 -24.88 -28.39 -4.38
C THR A 33 -23.48 -28.66 -4.96
N GLY A 34 -23.09 -27.81 -5.91
CA GLY A 34 -21.69 -27.57 -6.19
C GLY A 34 -21.12 -26.80 -5.01
N ILE A 35 -20.77 -27.50 -3.94
CA ILE A 35 -19.85 -26.95 -2.94
C ILE A 35 -18.63 -26.51 -3.76
N PRO A 36 -18.29 -25.20 -3.83
CA PRO A 36 -17.06 -24.81 -4.47
C PRO A 36 -15.96 -25.54 -3.70
N ALA A 37 -15.26 -26.45 -4.38
CA ALA A 37 -14.12 -27.14 -3.81
C ALA A 37 -13.25 -26.05 -3.19
N ALA A 38 -13.12 -26.08 -1.87
CA ALA A 38 -12.25 -25.18 -1.14
C ALA A 38 -10.86 -25.35 -1.78
N GLN A 39 -10.48 -24.39 -2.61
CA GLN A 39 -9.12 -24.34 -3.09
C GLN A 39 -8.30 -24.09 -1.84
N GLU A 40 -7.55 -25.10 -1.44
CA GLU A 40 -6.61 -25.01 -0.34
C GLU A 40 -5.62 -23.92 -0.71
N GLN A 41 -5.88 -22.71 -0.21
CA GLN A 41 -5.05 -21.55 -0.48
C GLN A 41 -3.67 -21.85 0.07
N ALA A 42 -2.66 -21.73 -0.80
CA ALA A 42 -1.28 -21.84 -0.40
C ALA A 42 -1.05 -20.93 0.83
N PRO A 43 -0.28 -21.41 1.83
CA PRO A 43 -0.04 -20.64 3.04
C PRO A 43 0.54 -19.28 2.65
N ALA A 44 0.08 -18.23 3.33
CA ALA A 44 0.62 -16.89 3.14
C ALA A 44 2.15 -16.90 3.35
N PRO A 45 2.90 -16.09 2.58
CA PRO A 45 4.33 -15.98 2.80
C PRO A 45 4.63 -15.51 4.23
N PRO A 46 5.77 -15.92 4.82
CA PRO A 46 6.20 -15.43 6.13
C PRO A 46 6.25 -13.90 6.16
N LYS A 47 5.96 -13.34 7.34
CA LYS A 47 6.04 -11.88 7.57
C LYS A 47 7.51 -11.46 7.62
N GLU A 48 7.88 -10.52 6.76
CA GLU A 48 9.23 -10.00 6.68
C GLU A 48 9.44 -8.84 7.65
N VAL A 49 10.53 -8.92 8.43
CA VAL A 49 10.98 -7.85 9.32
C VAL A 49 12.40 -7.51 8.95
N ALA A 50 12.65 -6.23 8.68
CA ALA A 50 13.93 -5.73 8.23
C ALA A 50 14.36 -4.50 9.05
N ALA A 51 15.67 -4.27 9.11
CA ALA A 51 16.21 -2.98 9.55
C ALA A 51 15.94 -1.92 8.47
N LEU A 52 15.90 -0.66 8.87
CA LEU A 52 15.64 0.47 7.97
C LEU A 52 16.79 1.46 7.97
N LYS A 53 16.96 2.10 6.81
CA LYS A 53 17.74 3.32 6.65
C LYS A 53 16.83 4.40 6.08
N VAL A 54 16.64 5.47 6.84
CA VAL A 54 15.85 6.65 6.45
C VAL A 54 16.80 7.81 6.19
N GLU A 55 16.84 8.29 4.95
CA GLU A 55 17.64 9.43 4.52
C GLU A 55 16.73 10.65 4.33
N VAL A 56 16.94 11.67 5.17
CA VAL A 56 16.24 12.94 5.08
C VAL A 56 17.14 13.97 4.41
N THR A 57 16.63 14.61 3.37
CA THR A 57 17.33 15.69 2.66
C THR A 57 16.51 16.97 2.72
N LEU A 58 17.16 18.09 3.06
CA LEU A 58 16.51 19.40 3.10
C LEU A 58 16.90 20.22 1.87
N SER A 59 15.95 21.03 1.36
CA SER A 59 16.29 22.12 0.45
C SER A 59 17.27 23.10 1.14
N PRO A 60 18.11 23.83 0.38
CA PRO A 60 19.00 24.83 0.97
C PRO A 60 18.27 25.89 1.81
N ALA A 61 17.05 26.27 1.39
CA ALA A 61 16.23 27.23 2.13
C ALA A 61 15.67 26.64 3.43
N ALA A 62 15.25 25.37 3.42
CA ALA A 62 14.82 24.67 4.61
C ALA A 62 15.95 24.53 5.63
N GLU A 63 17.13 24.07 5.20
CA GLU A 63 18.31 23.92 6.04
C GLU A 63 18.69 25.26 6.72
N GLN A 64 18.76 26.35 5.93
CA GLN A 64 19.05 27.68 6.46
C GLN A 64 17.98 28.15 7.45
N LYS A 65 16.70 27.93 7.14
CA LYS A 65 15.60 28.37 7.99
C LYS A 65 15.60 27.66 9.34
N LEU A 66 15.73 26.32 9.35
CA LEU A 66 15.76 25.55 10.60
C LEU A 66 16.93 25.99 11.48
N LYS A 67 18.13 26.11 10.89
CA LYS A 67 19.32 26.58 11.61
C LYS A 67 19.13 27.98 12.21
N ALA A 68 18.55 28.91 11.44
CA ALA A 68 18.31 30.28 11.91
C ALA A 68 17.27 30.36 13.03
N SER A 69 16.30 29.45 13.07
CA SER A 69 15.30 29.38 14.14
C SER A 69 15.69 28.49 15.32
N GLY A 70 16.83 27.80 15.28
CA GLY A 70 17.21 26.80 16.29
C GLY A 70 16.26 25.59 16.29
N GLU A 71 15.73 25.24 15.12
CA GLU A 71 14.78 24.16 14.93
C GLU A 71 15.50 22.90 14.43
N SER A 72 14.89 21.73 14.67
CA SER A 72 15.39 20.44 14.18
C SER A 72 14.40 19.78 13.21
N VAL A 73 14.78 18.62 12.70
CA VAL A 73 13.91 17.72 11.94
C VAL A 73 13.49 16.57 12.85
N ARG A 74 12.19 16.37 13.00
CA ARG A 74 11.59 15.23 13.71
C ARG A 74 11.16 14.16 12.70
N VAL A 75 11.76 12.99 12.79
CA VAL A 75 11.44 11.80 11.98
C VAL A 75 10.70 10.80 12.85
N GLU A 76 9.46 10.47 12.46
CA GLU A 76 8.62 9.48 13.14
C GLU A 76 8.43 8.26 12.25
N VAL A 77 8.84 7.12 12.76
CA VAL A 77 8.73 5.81 12.09
C VAL A 77 7.72 4.98 12.87
N VAL A 78 6.65 4.58 12.20
CA VAL A 78 5.59 3.75 12.77
C VAL A 78 5.50 2.46 11.98
N TYR A 79 5.58 1.34 12.67
CA TYR A 79 5.41 0.01 12.11
C TYR A 79 4.00 -0.48 12.43
N GLY A 80 3.33 -1.07 11.45
CA GLY A 80 1.97 -1.53 11.64
C GLY A 80 1.50 -2.49 10.58
N GLY A 81 0.22 -2.82 10.63
CA GLY A 81 -0.48 -3.53 9.58
C GLY A 81 -1.97 -3.51 9.83
N ASP A 82 -2.74 -3.91 8.83
CA ASP A 82 -4.18 -4.03 8.97
C ASP A 82 -4.53 -5.10 10.01
N PRO A 83 -5.54 -4.88 10.87
CA PRO A 83 -5.95 -5.87 11.86
C PRO A 83 -6.36 -7.18 11.21
N ALA A 84 -5.84 -8.30 11.73
CA ALA A 84 -6.37 -9.61 11.39
C ALA A 84 -7.84 -9.75 11.84
N PRO A 85 -8.65 -10.61 11.19
CA PRO A 85 -10.05 -10.82 11.59
C PRO A 85 -10.23 -11.20 13.08
N GLU A 86 -9.28 -11.93 13.63
CA GLU A 86 -9.19 -12.40 15.01
C GLU A 86 -8.29 -11.54 15.90
N ALA A 87 -7.86 -10.37 15.42
CA ALA A 87 -7.01 -9.46 16.19
C ALA A 87 -7.69 -9.07 17.51
N THR A 88 -6.92 -9.14 18.59
CA THR A 88 -7.35 -8.77 19.95
C THR A 88 -6.86 -7.37 20.33
N LEU A 89 -5.86 -6.86 19.61
CA LEU A 89 -5.33 -5.52 19.81
C LEU A 89 -6.22 -4.47 19.14
N THR A 90 -6.35 -3.31 19.79
CA THR A 90 -7.07 -2.17 19.24
C THR A 90 -6.19 -1.45 18.20
N PRO A 91 -6.74 -1.09 17.02
CA PRO A 91 -6.02 -0.28 16.05
C PRO A 91 -5.69 1.11 16.59
N ASN A 92 -4.57 1.68 16.15
CA ASN A 92 -4.18 3.05 16.46
C ASN A 92 -4.99 4.08 15.64
N GLU A 93 -4.65 5.36 15.78
CA GLU A 93 -5.34 6.46 15.08
C GLU A 93 -5.26 6.37 13.55
N LEU A 94 -4.35 5.56 13.01
CA LEU A 94 -4.20 5.29 11.57
C LEU A 94 -5.02 4.07 11.12
N GLY A 95 -5.74 3.42 12.03
CA GLY A 95 -6.48 2.19 11.75
C GLY A 95 -5.62 0.93 11.70
N MET A 96 -4.36 0.99 12.14
CA MET A 96 -3.41 -0.14 12.10
C MET A 96 -3.18 -0.74 13.49
N ILE A 97 -2.89 -2.04 13.55
CA ILE A 97 -2.25 -2.60 14.75
C ILE A 97 -0.80 -2.12 14.78
N GLU A 98 -0.44 -1.37 15.82
CA GLU A 98 0.93 -0.87 15.97
C GLU A 98 1.89 -1.98 16.42
N LEU A 99 2.90 -2.23 15.59
CA LEU A 99 4.00 -3.15 15.85
C LEU A 99 5.20 -2.44 16.49
N GLY A 100 5.24 -1.11 16.47
CA GLY A 100 6.27 -0.33 17.12
C GLY A 100 6.31 1.09 16.58
N LYS A 101 6.96 1.97 17.35
CA LYS A 101 7.13 3.37 17.00
C LYS A 101 8.47 3.89 17.50
N LYS A 102 9.14 4.69 16.66
CA LYS A 102 10.38 5.38 16.99
C LYS A 102 10.31 6.82 16.51
N VAL A 103 10.94 7.70 17.27
CA VAL A 103 11.05 9.13 16.97
C VAL A 103 12.51 9.52 17.08
N PHE A 104 13.00 10.22 16.07
CA PHE A 104 14.37 10.69 15.98
C PHE A 104 14.38 12.19 15.72
N GLU A 105 15.43 12.85 16.21
CA GLU A 105 15.68 14.26 15.98
C GLU A 105 17.02 14.40 15.25
N LEU A 106 17.01 15.16 14.15
CA LEU A 106 18.20 15.52 13.39
C LEU A 106 18.36 17.04 13.39
N ASP A 107 19.58 17.55 13.46
CA ASP A 107 19.82 19.00 13.42
C ASP A 107 19.63 19.61 12.02
N GLY A 108 19.41 18.78 10.99
CA GLY A 108 19.27 19.15 9.59
C GLY A 108 19.08 17.92 8.70
N SER A 109 19.58 17.98 7.46
CA SER A 109 19.68 16.78 6.60
C SER A 109 20.51 15.67 7.28
N GLY A 110 20.12 14.41 7.10
CA GLY A 110 20.80 13.31 7.77
C GLY A 110 20.18 11.95 7.54
N VAL A 111 20.80 10.94 8.15
CA VAL A 111 20.38 9.53 8.04
C VAL A 111 20.03 9.00 9.43
N VAL A 112 18.93 8.26 9.51
CA VAL A 112 18.53 7.48 10.67
C VAL A 112 18.60 6.00 10.32
N GLU A 113 19.30 5.24 11.14
CA GLU A 113 19.30 3.77 11.08
C GLU A 113 18.38 3.23 12.18
N VAL A 114 17.45 2.37 11.80
CA VAL A 114 16.50 1.75 12.74
C VAL A 114 16.68 0.22 12.69
N PRO A 115 17.06 -0.42 13.80
CA PRO A 115 17.27 -1.86 13.81
C PRO A 115 15.93 -2.61 13.68
N GLU A 116 15.97 -3.83 13.16
CA GLU A 116 14.80 -4.72 13.09
C GLU A 116 14.14 -4.98 14.46
N SER A 117 14.90 -4.86 15.55
CA SER A 117 14.41 -5.00 16.93
C SER A 117 13.46 -3.88 17.35
N ALA A 118 13.27 -2.85 16.53
CA ALA A 118 12.25 -1.83 16.74
C ALA A 118 10.82 -2.36 16.49
N VAL A 119 10.69 -3.53 15.83
CA VAL A 119 9.41 -4.19 15.56
C VAL A 119 9.13 -5.24 16.63
N ASP A 120 7.96 -5.12 17.26
CA ASP A 120 7.44 -6.10 18.21
C ASP A 120 6.92 -7.33 17.45
N ARG A 121 7.81 -8.31 17.30
CA ARG A 121 7.50 -9.57 16.62
C ARG A 121 6.37 -10.36 17.28
N SER A 122 6.11 -10.14 18.59
CA SER A 122 5.03 -10.85 19.29
C SER A 122 3.63 -10.42 18.84
N ARG A 123 3.52 -9.29 18.13
CA ARG A 123 2.25 -8.76 17.61
C ARG A 123 2.03 -9.08 16.14
N LEU A 124 2.97 -9.77 15.49
CA LEU A 124 2.86 -10.04 14.08
C LEU A 124 1.61 -10.86 13.75
N ASP A 125 1.17 -11.77 14.63
CA ASP A 125 -0.06 -12.55 14.44
C ASP A 125 -1.35 -11.71 14.48
N GLN A 126 -1.30 -10.48 15.01
CA GLN A 126 -2.45 -9.58 15.10
C GLN A 126 -2.73 -8.82 13.79
N ILE A 127 -1.87 -8.95 12.78
CA ILE A 127 -2.05 -8.30 11.48
C ILE A 127 -2.30 -9.29 10.36
N VAL A 128 -3.00 -8.86 9.33
CA VAL A 128 -3.09 -9.56 8.04
C VAL A 128 -2.05 -9.00 7.07
N GLY A 129 -1.50 -9.87 6.21
CA GLY A 129 -0.51 -9.46 5.20
C GLY A 129 0.90 -9.19 5.76
N GLN A 130 1.68 -8.41 5.03
CA GLN A 130 3.04 -8.02 5.40
C GLN A 130 3.05 -6.83 6.36
N PRO A 131 3.99 -6.75 7.30
CA PRO A 131 4.21 -5.55 8.09
C PRO A 131 4.47 -4.35 7.18
N GLN A 132 3.88 -3.22 7.53
CA GLN A 132 4.02 -1.94 6.85
C GLN A 132 4.85 -0.99 7.71
N VAL A 133 5.50 -0.03 7.07
CA VAL A 133 6.15 1.09 7.74
C VAL A 133 5.68 2.40 7.15
N MET A 134 5.34 3.32 8.04
CA MET A 134 5.05 4.70 7.73
C MET A 134 6.18 5.58 8.28
N VAL A 135 6.70 6.48 7.44
CA VAL A 135 7.65 7.51 7.88
C VAL A 135 7.03 8.88 7.65
N ASN A 136 6.85 9.61 8.76
CA ASN A 136 6.38 10.99 8.75
C ASN A 136 7.48 11.91 9.28
N THR A 137 7.82 12.94 8.52
CA THR A 137 8.90 13.87 8.88
C THR A 137 8.36 15.30 8.95
N THR A 138 8.68 15.99 10.04
CA THR A 138 8.23 17.36 10.34
C THR A 138 9.37 18.16 10.95
N SER A 139 9.21 19.46 11.15
CA SER A 139 10.13 20.19 12.05
C SER A 139 9.93 19.77 13.51
N GLY A 140 10.97 19.88 14.33
CA GLY A 140 11.00 19.49 15.75
C GLY A 140 10.01 20.25 16.65
N ARG A 141 9.48 21.39 16.17
CA ARG A 141 8.58 22.29 16.89
C ARG A 141 9.18 22.80 18.21
N LYS A 142 10.51 22.97 18.28
CA LYS A 142 11.26 23.48 19.44
C LYS A 142 11.07 24.98 19.63
N SER A 143 11.08 25.72 18.51
CA SER A 143 11.01 27.18 18.48
C SER A 143 9.60 27.72 18.19
N THR A 144 8.76 26.89 17.55
CA THR A 144 7.38 27.22 17.17
C THR A 144 6.51 25.98 17.25
N PRO A 145 5.23 26.08 17.66
CA PRO A 145 4.32 24.93 17.62
C PRO A 145 3.98 24.49 16.19
N GLU A 146 4.23 25.33 15.19
CA GLU A 146 3.90 25.06 13.79
C GLU A 146 4.96 24.19 13.09
N ASN A 147 4.51 23.30 12.22
CA ASN A 147 5.42 22.61 11.32
C ASN A 147 5.96 23.59 10.27
N LEU A 148 7.26 23.55 10.00
CA LEU A 148 7.92 24.39 8.99
C LEU A 148 8.19 23.65 7.67
N LEU A 149 8.20 22.31 7.69
CA LEU A 149 8.65 21.48 6.59
C LEU A 149 7.49 20.83 5.82
N ALA A 150 7.59 20.83 4.50
CA ALA A 150 6.82 19.96 3.61
C ALA A 150 7.74 18.82 3.17
N CYS A 151 7.58 17.66 3.79
CA CYS A 151 8.35 16.45 3.49
C CYS A 151 7.54 15.47 2.65
N ALA A 152 8.23 14.68 1.83
CA ALA A 152 7.63 13.50 1.24
C ALA A 152 7.15 12.54 2.34
N PHE A 153 5.97 11.98 2.15
CA PHE A 153 5.43 10.98 3.04
C PHE A 153 5.75 9.59 2.47
N TYR A 154 6.18 8.66 3.31
CA TYR A 154 6.50 7.30 2.90
C TYR A 154 5.59 6.31 3.60
N TRP A 155 5.02 5.38 2.83
CA TRP A 155 4.23 4.25 3.31
C TRP A 155 4.40 3.08 2.33
N ASP A 156 4.99 1.98 2.79
CA ASP A 156 5.13 0.72 2.05
C ASP A 156 5.26 -0.46 3.02
N THR A 157 5.46 -1.67 2.51
CA THR A 157 5.84 -2.84 3.31
C THR A 157 7.24 -2.68 3.90
N LEU A 158 7.45 -3.26 5.08
CA LEU A 158 8.73 -3.23 5.78
C LEU A 158 9.84 -3.96 4.98
N GLY A 159 9.49 -5.01 4.24
CA GLY A 159 10.43 -5.71 3.35
C GLY A 159 10.96 -4.79 2.25
N THR A 160 10.06 -4.15 1.48
CA THR A 160 10.44 -3.17 0.45
C THR A 160 11.30 -2.06 1.04
N ALA A 161 10.85 -1.48 2.15
CA ALA A 161 11.53 -0.36 2.80
C ALA A 161 12.93 -0.73 3.31
N GLY A 162 13.12 -1.95 3.82
CA GLY A 162 14.42 -2.45 4.28
C GLY A 162 15.38 -2.74 3.14
N HIS A 163 14.87 -3.21 2.01
CA HIS A 163 15.67 -3.49 0.81
C HIS A 163 16.09 -2.20 0.09
N ASP A 164 15.14 -1.31 -0.20
CA ASP A 164 15.37 -0.12 -1.03
C ASP A 164 15.95 1.06 -0.23
N GLY A 165 15.69 1.10 1.08
CA GLY A 165 15.87 2.29 1.90
C GLY A 165 14.80 3.34 1.65
N ILE A 166 14.72 4.32 2.54
CA ILE A 166 13.66 5.34 2.52
C ILE A 166 14.29 6.71 2.29
N ALA A 167 13.96 7.36 1.18
CA ALA A 167 14.35 8.74 0.91
C ALA A 167 13.20 9.70 1.23
N VAL A 168 13.48 10.70 2.07
CA VAL A 168 12.51 11.70 2.53
C VAL A 168 13.02 13.10 2.17
N PRO A 169 12.80 13.56 0.93
CA PRO A 169 13.08 14.94 0.58
C PRO A 169 12.09 15.89 1.27
N CYS A 170 12.63 16.95 1.84
CA CYS A 170 11.91 17.98 2.56
C CYS A 170 12.28 19.36 2.02
N LYS A 171 11.28 20.22 1.95
CA LYS A 171 11.41 21.65 1.64
C LYS A 171 10.61 22.46 2.66
N LEU A 172 10.70 23.78 2.63
CA LEU A 172 9.80 24.62 3.40
C LEU A 172 8.37 24.51 2.87
N LEU A 173 7.39 24.66 3.77
CA LEU A 173 5.99 24.77 3.37
C LEU A 173 5.74 25.92 2.38
N THR A 174 6.51 27.01 2.47
CA THR A 174 6.44 28.15 1.55
C THR A 174 6.97 27.80 0.15
N GLU A 175 7.95 26.90 0.03
CA GLU A 175 8.44 26.40 -1.25
C GLU A 175 7.46 25.42 -1.90
N ALA A 176 6.62 24.75 -1.09
CA ALA A 176 5.61 23.82 -1.59
C ALA A 176 4.37 24.52 -2.15
N LYS A 177 4.03 25.70 -1.64
CA LYS A 177 2.78 26.43 -1.94
C LYS A 177 2.91 27.48 -3.06
N GLY A 178 4.08 27.64 -3.67
CA GLY A 178 4.35 28.71 -4.64
C GLY A 178 5.27 28.32 -5.79
N GLY A 179 4.98 27.20 -6.45
CA GLY A 179 5.56 26.84 -7.76
C GLY A 179 4.67 27.28 -8.91
#